data_AF-A0AA38LYM8-F1
#
_entry.id   AF-A0AA38LYM8-F1
#
_cell.length_a   1.000
_cell.length_b   1.000
_cell.length_c   1.000
_cell.angle_alpha   90.00
_cell.angle_beta   90.00
_cell.angle_gamma   90.00
#
_symmetry.space_group_name_H-M   'P 1'
#
loop_
_entity.id
_entity.type
_entity.pdbx_description
1 polymer ?
#
loop_
_entity_poly.entity_id
_entity_poly.type
_entity_poly.pdbx_seq_one_letter_code
_entity_poly.pdbx_strand_id
1 'polypeptide(L)'
;MGINCVGLPGTIDNDIVSSDYTIGFDTALNTVVRAIDQIRDTMQSHNRCSIVEIMGNGCGDLTLYAATATGAEVFSTRESKLSEDEICAQVKAMAEKGKRSVIVAVAENNYDVHALAKKVEAASGYVTRATILGHTQRGGSPTGMDRYLATTAGIFAVEQLVAGIGGVYVGMDKGKLVARDIEATLGMPRPDQSEIYEKIRKNNSSY
;
A
#
# COMPACT_ATOMS: atom_id res chain seq x y z
N MET A 1 22.76 26.77 -22.57
CA MET A 1 21.79 25.79 -23.10
C MET A 1 21.42 24.86 -21.96
N GLY A 2 20.13 24.61 -21.76
CA GLY A 2 19.66 23.55 -20.85
C GLY A 2 19.60 22.21 -21.57
N ILE A 3 19.57 21.11 -20.81
CA ILE A 3 19.32 19.76 -21.32
C ILE A 3 17.83 19.47 -21.12
N ASN A 4 17.11 19.11 -22.19
CA ASN A 4 15.72 18.68 -22.05
C ASN A 4 15.66 17.36 -21.29
N CYS A 5 14.91 17.35 -20.19
CA CYS A 5 14.71 16.18 -19.33
C CYS A 5 13.21 15.86 -19.24
N VAL A 6 12.88 14.58 -19.19
CA VAL A 6 11.53 14.08 -18.91
C VAL A 6 11.60 13.10 -17.74
N GLY A 7 10.80 13.32 -16.70
CA GLY A 7 10.72 12.46 -15.53
C GLY A 7 9.69 11.34 -15.70
N LEU A 8 9.97 10.17 -15.09
CA LEU A 8 9.08 9.01 -15.05
C LEU A 8 8.80 8.58 -13.59
N PRO A 9 7.62 8.00 -13.30
CA PRO A 9 7.22 7.61 -11.95
C PRO A 9 7.81 6.26 -11.54
N GLY A 10 9.03 6.23 -11.02
CA GLY A 10 9.68 5.00 -10.53
C GLY A 10 9.73 4.92 -9.00
N THR A 11 8.73 4.31 -8.36
CA THR A 11 8.69 4.07 -6.91
C THR A 11 7.63 3.02 -6.57
N ILE A 12 7.81 2.28 -5.47
CA ILE A 12 6.81 1.34 -4.96
C ILE A 12 5.77 2.02 -4.06
N ASP A 13 6.06 3.23 -3.58
CA ASP A 13 5.31 3.88 -2.50
C ASP A 13 4.00 4.50 -3.01
N ASN A 14 3.88 4.72 -4.33
CA ASN A 14 2.78 5.44 -4.98
C ASN A 14 2.51 6.84 -4.39
N ASP A 15 3.58 7.52 -3.96
CA ASP A 15 3.53 8.84 -3.32
C ASP A 15 3.57 10.01 -4.32
N ILE A 16 3.60 9.72 -5.62
CA ILE A 16 3.65 10.75 -6.66
C ILE A 16 2.24 11.12 -7.11
N VAL A 17 1.71 12.19 -6.51
CA VAL A 17 0.31 12.66 -6.66
C VAL A 17 -0.12 12.93 -8.11
N SER A 18 0.82 13.26 -8.99
CA SER A 18 0.53 13.51 -10.41
C SER A 18 0.30 12.23 -11.23
N SER A 19 0.38 11.05 -10.62
CA SER A 19 0.15 9.76 -11.25
C SER A 19 -0.78 8.90 -10.41
N ASP A 20 -1.79 8.29 -11.03
CA ASP A 20 -2.66 7.31 -10.36
C ASP A 20 -1.84 6.11 -9.83
N TYR A 21 -0.84 5.67 -10.63
CA TYR A 21 0.06 4.57 -10.31
C TYR A 21 1.50 4.90 -10.66
N THR A 22 2.44 4.43 -9.84
CA THR A 22 3.88 4.49 -10.10
C THR A 22 4.43 3.12 -10.52
N ILE A 23 5.46 3.13 -11.37
CA ILE A 23 6.16 1.92 -11.81
C ILE A 23 6.81 1.27 -10.59
N GLY A 24 6.38 0.04 -10.31
CA GLY A 24 6.82 -0.77 -9.16
C GLY A 24 5.73 -0.97 -8.11
N PHE A 25 4.69 -0.14 -8.10
CA PHE A 25 3.60 -0.25 -7.13
C PHE A 25 2.87 -1.58 -7.24
N ASP A 26 2.49 -2.01 -8.44
CA ASP A 26 1.75 -3.26 -8.64
C ASP A 26 2.59 -4.49 -8.26
N THR A 27 3.89 -4.47 -8.54
CA THR A 27 4.82 -5.53 -8.14
C THR A 27 4.98 -5.62 -6.62
N ALA A 28 5.11 -4.47 -5.95
CA ALA A 28 5.15 -4.42 -4.50
C ALA A 28 3.83 -4.93 -3.89
N LEU A 29 2.68 -4.51 -4.44
CA LEU A 29 1.36 -4.94 -4.01
C LEU A 29 1.23 -6.47 -4.10
N ASN A 30 1.58 -7.06 -5.24
CA ASN A 30 1.53 -8.51 -5.43
C ASN A 30 2.48 -9.27 -4.47
N THR A 31 3.60 -8.66 -4.08
CA THR A 31 4.50 -9.22 -3.07
C THR A 31 3.87 -9.22 -1.69
N VAL A 32 3.21 -8.12 -1.30
CA VAL A 32 2.50 -8.01 -0.02
C VAL A 32 1.32 -8.98 0.03
N VAL A 33 0.50 -9.03 -1.04
CA VAL A 33 -0.64 -9.95 -1.16
C VAL A 33 -0.19 -11.40 -0.94
N ARG A 34 0.86 -11.82 -1.67
CA ARG A 34 1.41 -13.18 -1.53
C ARG A 34 1.89 -13.46 -0.11
N ALA A 35 2.55 -12.49 0.54
CA ALA A 35 3.03 -12.67 1.89
C ALA A 35 1.87 -12.84 2.88
N ILE A 36 0.81 -12.03 2.77
CA ILE A 36 -0.39 -12.15 3.61
C ILE A 36 -1.10 -13.49 3.37
N ASP A 37 -1.23 -13.94 2.12
CA ASP A 37 -1.83 -15.23 1.80
C ASP A 37 -1.05 -16.39 2.44
N GLN A 38 0.29 -16.37 2.31
CA GLN A 38 1.16 -17.36 2.93
C GLN A 38 1.06 -17.34 4.47
N ILE A 39 0.96 -16.15 5.07
CA ILE A 39 0.72 -16.02 6.52
C ILE A 39 -0.62 -16.65 6.87
N ARG A 40 -1.69 -16.35 6.13
CA ARG A 40 -3.04 -16.86 6.37
C ARG A 40 -3.10 -18.39 6.27
N ASP A 41 -2.36 -19.00 5.34
CA ASP A 41 -2.24 -20.46 5.21
C ASP A 41 -1.64 -21.13 6.46
N THR A 42 -0.72 -20.46 7.16
CA THR A 42 -0.15 -20.97 8.42
C THR A 42 -1.08 -20.79 9.64
N MET A 43 -2.15 -20.00 9.49
CA MET A 43 -3.08 -19.66 10.56
C MET A 43 -4.32 -20.57 10.59
N GLN A 44 -4.25 -21.77 10.02
CA GLN A 44 -5.34 -22.75 10.09
C GLN A 44 -5.65 -23.21 11.52
N SER A 45 -4.68 -23.16 12.43
CA SER A 45 -4.92 -23.36 13.87
C SER A 45 -5.88 -22.29 14.40
N HIS A 46 -6.89 -22.67 15.18
CA HIS A 46 -7.80 -21.71 15.82
C HIS A 46 -7.02 -20.72 16.70
N ASN A 47 -7.53 -19.49 16.78
CA ASN A 47 -7.04 -18.38 17.61
C ASN A 47 -5.63 -17.85 17.24
N ARG A 48 -5.48 -17.32 16.03
CA ARG A 48 -4.25 -16.62 15.59
C ARG A 48 -4.52 -15.18 15.15
N CYS A 49 -3.60 -14.27 15.45
CA CYS A 49 -3.58 -12.94 14.86
C CYS A 49 -2.20 -12.68 14.24
N SER A 50 -2.14 -12.01 13.09
CA SER A 50 -0.88 -11.56 12.52
C SER A 50 -0.92 -10.07 12.19
N ILE A 51 0.08 -9.36 12.67
CA ILE A 51 0.33 -7.97 12.29
C ILE A 51 1.37 -7.98 11.17
N VAL A 52 1.07 -7.32 10.05
CA VAL A 52 1.93 -7.26 8.87
C VAL A 52 2.30 -5.80 8.60
N GLU A 53 3.59 -5.48 8.71
CA GLU A 53 4.11 -4.14 8.40
C GLU A 53 4.50 -4.03 6.92
N ILE A 54 3.93 -3.02 6.26
CA ILE A 54 3.99 -2.81 4.81
C ILE A 54 4.69 -1.47 4.54
N MET A 55 5.56 -1.44 3.53
CA MET A 55 6.27 -0.21 3.15
C MET A 55 5.33 0.82 2.54
N GLY A 56 5.81 2.06 2.42
CA GLY A 56 5.08 3.11 1.70
C GLY A 56 5.63 4.51 1.93
N ASN A 57 6.72 4.68 2.68
CA ASN A 57 7.36 5.99 2.89
C ASN A 57 6.39 7.11 3.35
N GLY A 58 5.43 6.76 4.21
CA GLY A 58 4.40 7.69 4.69
C GLY A 58 3.19 7.86 3.76
N CYS A 59 3.15 7.12 2.65
CA CYS A 59 1.98 6.90 1.81
C CYS A 59 1.29 5.57 2.18
N GLY A 60 -0.01 5.63 2.44
CA GLY A 60 -0.83 4.48 2.82
C GLY A 60 -1.33 3.61 1.67
N ASP A 61 -1.07 3.96 0.39
CA ASP A 61 -1.68 3.30 -0.76
C ASP A 61 -1.36 1.80 -0.79
N LEU A 62 -0.10 1.42 -0.56
CA LEU A 62 0.27 0.00 -0.58
C LEU A 62 -0.46 -0.81 0.49
N THR A 63 -0.62 -0.24 1.69
CA THR A 63 -1.38 -0.86 2.79
C THR A 63 -2.88 -0.91 2.49
N LEU A 64 -3.45 0.17 1.98
CA LEU A 64 -4.88 0.25 1.61
C LEU A 64 -5.24 -0.80 0.54
N TYR A 65 -4.44 -0.86 -0.54
CA TYR A 65 -4.67 -1.80 -1.63
C TYR A 65 -4.44 -3.24 -1.18
N ALA A 66 -3.38 -3.51 -0.41
CA ALA A 66 -3.11 -4.84 0.13
C ALA A 66 -4.23 -5.31 1.06
N ALA A 67 -4.71 -4.44 1.97
CA ALA A 67 -5.81 -4.77 2.88
C ALA A 67 -7.11 -5.07 2.13
N THR A 68 -7.36 -4.35 1.03
CA THR A 68 -8.51 -4.59 0.16
C THR A 68 -8.40 -5.93 -0.55
N ALA A 69 -7.25 -6.22 -1.18
CA ALA A 69 -7.04 -7.42 -1.97
C ALA A 69 -7.01 -8.71 -1.13
N THR A 70 -6.53 -8.63 0.11
CA THR A 70 -6.33 -9.80 0.99
C THR A 70 -7.42 -9.99 2.04
N GLY A 71 -8.38 -9.06 2.11
CA GLY A 71 -9.38 -9.03 3.18
C GLY A 71 -8.75 -8.91 4.57
N ALA A 72 -7.71 -8.08 4.72
CA ALA A 72 -7.13 -7.80 6.04
C ALA A 72 -8.19 -7.10 6.91
N GLU A 73 -8.54 -7.71 8.03
CA GLU A 73 -9.70 -7.31 8.81
C GLU A 73 -9.52 -5.95 9.50
N VAL A 74 -8.29 -5.64 9.89
CA VAL A 74 -7.91 -4.33 10.42
C VAL A 74 -6.79 -3.78 9.56
N PHE A 75 -6.87 -2.51 9.18
CA PHE A 75 -5.74 -1.83 8.57
C PHE A 75 -5.62 -0.37 9.02
N SER A 76 -4.37 0.08 9.11
CA SER A 76 -4.02 1.41 9.59
C SER A 76 -2.85 2.00 8.81
N THR A 77 -3.07 3.20 8.29
CA THR A 77 -2.08 3.95 7.50
C THR A 77 -1.78 5.27 8.19
N ARG A 78 -0.89 6.09 7.60
CA ARG A 78 -0.58 7.41 8.16
C ARG A 78 -1.78 8.36 8.03
N GLU A 79 -2.51 8.26 6.92
CA GLU A 79 -3.65 9.10 6.55
C GLU A 79 -4.91 8.74 7.35
N SER A 80 -5.07 7.47 7.72
CA SER A 80 -6.18 6.98 8.54
C SER A 80 -5.67 6.15 9.71
N LYS A 81 -4.87 6.79 10.58
CA LYS A 81 -4.20 6.12 11.70
C LYS A 81 -5.19 5.74 12.79
N LEU A 82 -5.22 4.47 13.15
CA LEU A 82 -5.90 3.96 14.34
C LEU A 82 -4.97 4.05 15.57
N SER A 83 -5.53 4.32 16.74
CA SER A 83 -4.82 4.10 18.01
C SER A 83 -4.60 2.60 18.25
N GLU A 84 -3.60 2.27 19.06
CA GLU A 84 -3.35 0.88 19.45
C GLU A 84 -4.55 0.27 20.18
N ASP A 85 -5.27 1.08 20.97
CA ASP A 85 -6.47 0.65 21.69
C ASP A 85 -7.63 0.37 20.73
N GLU A 86 -7.81 1.17 19.68
CA GLU A 86 -8.81 0.89 18.63
C GLU A 86 -8.49 -0.41 17.88
N ILE A 87 -7.21 -0.67 17.55
CA ILE A 87 -6.79 -1.94 16.94
C ILE A 87 -7.11 -3.09 17.89
N CYS A 88 -6.73 -2.98 19.17
CA CYS A 88 -7.01 -4.01 20.17
C CYS A 88 -8.52 -4.28 20.32
N ALA A 89 -9.34 -3.22 20.37
CA ALA A 89 -10.79 -3.33 20.49
C ALA A 89 -11.41 -4.03 19.28
N GLN A 90 -10.97 -3.69 18.06
CA GLN A 90 -11.45 -4.32 16.84
C GLN A 90 -11.09 -5.81 16.78
N VAL A 91 -9.83 -6.15 17.08
CA VAL A 91 -9.38 -7.56 17.10
C VAL A 91 -10.10 -8.36 18.18
N LYS A 92 -10.29 -7.79 19.37
CA LYS A 92 -11.06 -8.41 20.46
C LYS A 92 -12.51 -8.67 20.05
N ALA A 93 -13.18 -7.70 19.42
CA ALA A 93 -14.55 -7.90 18.94
C ALA A 93 -14.66 -9.03 17.91
N MET A 94 -13.63 -9.26 17.08
CA MET A 94 -13.59 -10.40 16.16
C MET A 94 -13.40 -11.73 16.89
N ALA A 95 -12.56 -11.75 17.94
CA ALA A 95 -12.41 -12.93 18.79
C ALA A 95 -13.73 -13.32 19.47
N GLU A 96 -14.46 -12.34 20.01
CA GLU A 96 -15.78 -12.54 20.64
C GLU A 96 -16.83 -13.06 19.64
N LYS A 97 -16.71 -12.72 18.35
CA LYS A 97 -17.53 -13.26 17.26
C LYS A 97 -17.10 -14.67 16.81
N GLY A 98 -16.05 -15.24 17.40
CA GLY A 98 -15.55 -16.58 17.08
C GLY A 98 -14.75 -16.66 15.78
N LYS A 99 -14.22 -15.53 15.28
CA LYS A 99 -13.34 -15.54 14.11
C LYS A 99 -12.06 -16.32 14.43
N ARG A 100 -11.58 -17.15 13.50
CA ARG A 100 -10.46 -18.07 13.77
C ARG A 100 -9.10 -17.40 13.67
N SER A 101 -8.96 -16.53 12.69
CA SER A 101 -7.73 -15.84 12.35
C SER A 101 -8.01 -14.39 11.95
N VAL A 102 -7.09 -13.49 12.30
CA VAL A 102 -7.19 -12.05 12.00
C VAL A 102 -5.85 -11.55 11.45
N ILE A 103 -5.91 -10.78 10.37
CA ILE A 103 -4.79 -10.03 9.81
C ILE A 103 -4.96 -8.54 10.11
N VAL A 104 -3.90 -7.94 10.64
CA VAL A 104 -3.78 -6.51 10.91
C VAL A 104 -2.69 -5.95 10.00
N ALA A 105 -3.06 -5.21 8.96
CA ALA A 105 -2.11 -4.59 8.03
C ALA A 105 -1.77 -3.16 8.46
N VAL A 106 -0.50 -2.84 8.66
CA VAL A 106 -0.06 -1.50 9.10
C VAL A 106 1.01 -0.93 8.18
N ALA A 107 0.92 0.36 7.89
CA ALA A 107 1.99 1.07 7.19
C ALA A 107 3.22 1.22 8.10
N GLU A 108 4.40 1.15 7.51
CA GLU A 108 5.69 1.28 8.21
C GLU A 108 5.81 2.60 8.98
N ASN A 109 6.59 2.57 10.07
CA ASN A 109 6.86 3.71 10.96
C ASN A 109 5.64 4.26 11.72
N ASN A 110 4.49 3.56 11.72
CA ASN A 110 3.32 3.98 12.49
C ASN A 110 3.28 3.44 13.93
N TYR A 111 3.88 2.27 14.17
CA TYR A 111 3.82 1.53 15.43
C TYR A 111 5.14 0.79 15.71
N ASP A 112 5.39 0.46 16.99
CA ASP A 112 6.24 -0.69 17.31
C ASP A 112 5.38 -1.96 17.17
N VAL A 113 5.52 -2.65 16.05
CA VAL A 113 4.67 -3.80 15.72
C VAL A 113 4.83 -4.98 16.68
N HIS A 114 6.00 -5.12 17.32
CA HIS A 114 6.23 -6.17 18.31
C HIS A 114 5.56 -5.82 19.64
N ALA A 115 5.59 -4.55 20.05
CA ALA A 115 4.82 -4.08 21.21
C ALA A 115 3.31 -4.17 20.97
N LEU A 116 2.85 -3.78 19.78
CA LEU A 116 1.45 -3.87 19.38
C LEU A 116 0.97 -5.33 19.40
N ALA A 117 1.77 -6.28 18.90
CA ALA A 117 1.44 -7.71 18.95
C ALA A 117 1.15 -8.20 20.38
N LYS A 118 1.97 -7.79 21.36
CA LYS A 118 1.77 -8.16 22.76
C LYS A 118 0.48 -7.57 23.34
N LYS A 119 0.15 -6.32 22.99
CA LYS A 119 -1.09 -5.67 23.43
C LYS A 119 -2.32 -6.35 22.83
N VAL A 120 -2.28 -6.64 21.54
CA VAL A 120 -3.36 -7.34 20.84
C VAL A 120 -3.57 -8.74 21.41
N GLU A 121 -2.49 -9.49 21.67
CA GLU A 121 -2.56 -10.82 22.30
C GLU A 121 -3.22 -10.74 23.69
N ALA A 122 -2.77 -9.81 24.54
CA ALA A 122 -3.33 -9.63 25.89
C ALA A 122 -4.81 -9.21 25.87
N ALA A 123 -5.24 -8.41 24.90
CA ALA A 123 -6.61 -7.91 24.81
C ALA A 123 -7.60 -8.93 24.21
N SER A 124 -7.15 -9.74 23.25
CA SER A 124 -8.02 -10.61 22.43
C SER A 124 -7.92 -12.10 22.76
N GLY A 125 -6.84 -12.55 23.39
CA GLY A 125 -6.56 -13.98 23.60
C GLY A 125 -6.07 -14.73 22.34
N TYR A 126 -5.85 -14.02 21.22
CA TYR A 126 -5.17 -14.58 20.06
C TYR A 126 -3.67 -14.70 20.32
N VAL A 127 -3.07 -15.82 19.89
CA VAL A 127 -1.61 -15.86 19.76
C VAL A 127 -1.21 -14.99 18.58
N THR A 128 -0.47 -13.92 18.85
CA THR A 128 -0.25 -12.82 17.90
C THR A 128 1.21 -12.74 17.48
N ARG A 129 1.45 -12.64 16.17
CA ARG A 129 2.80 -12.46 15.60
C ARG A 129 2.89 -11.26 14.70
N ALA A 130 3.96 -10.48 14.86
CA ALA A 130 4.31 -9.41 13.94
C ALA A 130 5.28 -9.91 12.87
N THR A 131 5.05 -9.49 11.62
CA THR A 131 5.92 -9.74 10.47
C THR A 131 6.21 -8.41 9.79
N ILE A 132 7.49 -8.06 9.69
CA ILE A 132 7.95 -6.90 8.94
C ILE A 132 8.42 -7.40 7.58
N LEU A 133 7.71 -7.06 6.51
CA LEU A 133 8.06 -7.52 5.16
C LEU A 133 9.37 -6.86 4.67
N GLY A 134 9.55 -5.59 5.03
CA GLY A 134 10.74 -4.80 4.70
C GLY A 134 11.05 -4.79 3.21
N HIS A 135 12.34 -4.82 2.87
CA HIS A 135 12.87 -4.65 1.51
C HIS A 135 12.46 -5.73 0.49
N THR A 136 11.84 -6.83 0.93
CA THR A 136 11.29 -7.85 0.01
C THR A 136 10.30 -7.23 -0.98
N GLN A 137 9.59 -6.19 -0.58
CA GLN A 137 8.61 -5.44 -1.38
C GLN A 137 9.22 -4.63 -2.53
N ARG A 138 10.55 -4.36 -2.49
CA ARG A 138 11.28 -3.60 -3.52
C ARG A 138 11.92 -4.50 -4.59
N GLY A 139 11.90 -5.82 -4.38
CA GLY A 139 12.55 -6.80 -5.24
C GLY A 139 11.56 -7.70 -5.99
N GLY A 140 12.11 -8.58 -6.83
CA GLY A 140 11.32 -9.53 -7.62
C GLY A 140 11.18 -9.12 -9.09
N SER A 141 10.56 -10.01 -9.87
CA SER A 141 10.28 -9.74 -11.28
C SER A 141 9.05 -8.84 -11.40
N PRO A 142 9.10 -7.76 -12.20
CA PRO A 142 7.95 -6.88 -12.39
C PRO A 142 6.74 -7.64 -12.95
N THR A 143 5.55 -7.26 -12.50
CA THR A 143 4.26 -7.78 -13.01
C THR A 143 4.01 -7.34 -14.45
N GLY A 144 2.98 -7.91 -15.08
CA GLY A 144 2.57 -7.50 -16.43
C GLY A 144 2.18 -6.02 -16.48
N MET A 145 1.49 -5.51 -15.45
CA MET A 145 1.05 -4.12 -15.40
C MET A 145 2.23 -3.15 -15.27
N ASP A 146 3.19 -3.43 -14.37
CA ASP A 146 4.38 -2.59 -14.23
C ASP A 146 5.24 -2.59 -15.49
N ARG A 147 5.38 -3.73 -16.18
CA ARG A 147 6.10 -3.80 -17.46
C ARG A 147 5.40 -2.98 -18.53
N TYR A 148 4.08 -3.08 -18.62
CA TYR A 148 3.28 -2.32 -19.59
C TYR A 148 3.38 -0.81 -19.32
N LEU A 149 3.17 -0.39 -18.07
CA LEU A 149 3.28 1.01 -17.66
C LEU A 149 4.68 1.57 -17.93
N ALA A 150 5.74 0.87 -17.51
CA ALA A 150 7.11 1.29 -17.75
C ALA A 150 7.43 1.44 -19.25
N THR A 151 6.99 0.47 -20.06
CA THR A 151 7.24 0.49 -21.51
C THR A 151 6.50 1.64 -22.19
N THR A 152 5.21 1.80 -21.92
CA THR A 152 4.38 2.85 -22.52
C THR A 152 4.77 4.25 -22.05
N ALA A 153 5.09 4.42 -20.76
CA ALA A 153 5.61 5.69 -20.24
C ALA A 153 6.98 6.05 -20.85
N GLY A 154 7.86 5.06 -21.06
CA GLY A 154 9.13 5.25 -21.75
C GLY A 154 8.96 5.70 -23.21
N ILE A 155 8.07 5.05 -23.97
CA ILE A 155 7.73 5.46 -25.34
C ILE A 155 7.21 6.90 -25.34
N PHE A 156 6.23 7.19 -24.48
CA PHE A 156 5.62 8.51 -24.40
C PHE A 156 6.63 9.62 -24.02
N ALA A 157 7.57 9.33 -23.11
CA ALA A 157 8.63 10.27 -22.76
C ALA A 157 9.56 10.59 -23.93
N VAL A 158 9.91 9.58 -24.75
CA VAL A 158 10.71 9.79 -25.97
C VAL A 158 9.94 10.64 -26.97
N GLU A 159 8.63 10.42 -27.14
CA GLU A 159 7.79 11.24 -28.00
C GLU A 159 7.78 12.71 -27.57
N GLN A 160 7.74 13.00 -26.26
CA GLN A 160 7.85 14.38 -25.75
C GLN A 160 9.20 15.01 -26.11
N LEU A 161 10.30 14.29 -25.91
CA LEU A 161 11.65 14.78 -26.22
C LEU A 161 11.82 15.06 -27.72
N VAL A 162 11.32 14.17 -28.59
CA VAL A 162 11.33 14.35 -30.05
C VAL A 162 10.51 15.57 -30.47
N ALA A 163 9.39 15.83 -29.79
CA ALA A 163 8.60 17.04 -29.97
C ALA A 163 9.25 18.33 -29.41
N GLY A 164 10.47 18.24 -28.85
CA GLY A 164 11.19 19.36 -28.25
C GLY A 164 10.71 19.75 -26.85
N ILE A 165 9.85 18.95 -26.24
CA ILE A 165 9.27 19.19 -24.91
C ILE A 165 10.20 18.59 -23.85
N GLY A 166 10.59 19.41 -22.87
CA GLY A 166 11.39 19.02 -21.70
C GLY A 166 10.93 19.79 -20.47
N GLY A 167 11.43 19.42 -19.30
CA GLY A 167 10.97 19.97 -18.02
C GLY A 167 9.61 19.41 -17.57
N VAL A 168 9.22 18.26 -18.13
CA VAL A 168 7.92 17.63 -17.85
C VAL A 168 8.08 16.29 -17.13
N TYR A 169 7.05 15.93 -16.39
CA TYR A 169 6.89 14.67 -15.70
C TYR A 169 5.74 13.88 -16.33
N VAL A 170 5.98 12.61 -16.66
CA VAL A 170 4.96 11.70 -17.16
C VAL A 170 4.22 11.07 -15.99
N GLY A 171 2.90 11.11 -16.01
CA GLY A 171 2.06 10.43 -15.03
C GLY A 171 0.83 9.81 -15.68
N MET A 172 0.16 8.93 -14.94
CA MET A 172 -1.13 8.37 -15.30
C MET A 172 -2.25 9.25 -14.73
N ASP A 173 -3.19 9.68 -15.56
CA ASP A 173 -4.39 10.41 -15.16
C ASP A 173 -5.62 9.75 -15.75
N LYS A 174 -6.44 9.14 -14.90
CA LYS A 174 -7.68 8.44 -15.29
C LYS A 174 -7.41 7.43 -16.39
N GLY A 175 -6.34 6.67 -16.24
CA GLY A 175 -5.93 5.61 -17.17
C GLY A 175 -5.29 6.10 -18.47
N LYS A 176 -4.88 7.38 -18.58
CA LYS A 176 -4.14 7.91 -19.72
C LYS A 176 -2.80 8.50 -19.30
N LEU A 177 -1.76 8.26 -20.11
CA LEU A 177 -0.47 8.93 -19.93
C LEU A 177 -0.58 10.40 -20.31
N VAL A 178 -0.06 11.26 -19.44
CA VAL A 178 -0.02 12.71 -19.64
C VAL A 178 1.34 13.25 -19.23
N ALA A 179 1.81 14.29 -19.93
CA ALA A 179 3.00 15.04 -19.57
C ALA A 179 2.56 16.34 -18.88
N ARG A 180 3.08 16.60 -17.68
CA ARG A 180 2.81 17.83 -16.93
C ARG A 180 4.11 18.53 -16.60
N ASP A 181 4.07 19.84 -16.48
CA ASP A 181 5.20 20.62 -15.99
C ASP A 181 5.69 20.08 -14.62
N ILE A 182 6.99 19.88 -14.46
CA ILE A 182 7.56 19.30 -13.23
C ILE A 182 7.21 20.16 -12.01
N GLU A 183 7.33 21.49 -12.11
CA GLU A 183 7.08 22.39 -10.98
C GLU A 183 5.61 22.33 -10.56
N ALA A 184 4.70 22.26 -11.55
CA ALA A 184 3.27 22.12 -11.28
C ALA A 184 2.92 20.81 -10.55
N THR A 185 3.72 19.74 -10.72
CA THR A 185 3.46 18.44 -10.08
C THR A 185 3.92 18.35 -8.62
N LEU A 186 4.94 19.12 -8.22
CA LEU A 186 5.53 19.04 -6.87
C LEU A 186 4.60 19.56 -5.76
N GLY A 187 3.64 20.41 -6.09
CA GLY A 187 2.73 21.03 -5.13
C GLY A 187 1.30 20.48 -5.14
N MET A 188 1.03 19.41 -5.89
CA MET A 188 -0.34 18.88 -5.99
C MET A 188 -0.80 18.29 -4.65
N PRO A 189 -1.96 18.72 -4.11
CA PRO A 189 -2.49 18.13 -2.90
C PRO A 189 -2.95 16.70 -3.20
N ARG A 190 -2.66 15.79 -2.28
CA ARG A 190 -3.11 14.41 -2.42
C ARG A 190 -4.63 14.33 -2.27
N PRO A 191 -5.34 13.55 -3.11
CA PRO A 191 -6.77 13.37 -2.97
C PRO A 191 -7.14 12.78 -1.62
N ASP A 192 -8.23 13.27 -1.02
CA ASP A 192 -8.79 12.67 0.18
C ASP A 192 -9.36 11.28 -0.14
N GLN A 193 -8.91 10.28 0.61
CA GLN A 193 -9.32 8.89 0.48
C GLN A 193 -10.22 8.45 1.65
N SER A 194 -10.62 9.33 2.57
CA SER A 194 -11.34 8.96 3.80
C SER A 194 -12.58 8.08 3.54
N GLU A 195 -13.36 8.40 2.50
CA GLU A 195 -14.55 7.61 2.13
C GLU A 195 -14.20 6.17 1.70
N ILE A 196 -13.12 5.96 0.94
CA ILE A 196 -12.72 4.61 0.53
C ILE A 196 -12.21 3.80 1.74
N TYR A 197 -11.47 4.43 2.65
CA TYR A 197 -11.02 3.80 3.90
C TYR A 197 -12.20 3.27 4.72
N GLU A 198 -13.23 4.09 4.93
CA GLU A 198 -14.42 3.69 5.69
C GLU A 198 -15.17 2.52 5.03
N LYS A 199 -15.36 2.58 3.71
CA LYS A 199 -16.03 1.51 2.95
C LYS A 199 -15.28 0.19 3.06
N ILE A 200 -13.95 0.20 2.91
CA ILE A 200 -13.12 -1.01 2.99
C ILE A 200 -13.13 -1.55 4.42
N ARG A 201 -13.01 -0.72 5.46
CA ARG A 201 -13.10 -1.17 6.87
C ARG A 201 -14.45 -1.84 7.16
N LYS A 202 -15.55 -1.25 6.68
CA LYS A 202 -16.89 -1.83 6.84
C LYS A 202 -17.03 -3.17 6.11
N ASN A 203 -16.48 -3.27 4.90
CA ASN A 203 -16.48 -4.51 4.13
C ASN A 203 -15.66 -5.60 4.83
N ASN A 204 -14.40 -5.31 5.19
CA ASN A 204 -13.49 -6.29 5.76
C ASN A 204 -13.90 -6.77 7.16
N SER A 205 -14.58 -5.93 7.95
CA SER A 205 -15.12 -6.32 9.26
C SER A 205 -16.40 -7.17 9.21
N SER A 206 -17.00 -7.32 8.03
CA SER A 206 -18.20 -8.14 7.82
C SER A 206 -17.88 -9.62 7.49
N TYR A 207 -16.65 -9.92 7.08
CA TYR A 207 -16.11 -11.28 6.92
C TYR A 207 -15.49 -11.77 8.23
#